data_AF-A0AAX3CLC0-F1
#
_entry.id   AF-A0AAX3CLC0-F1
#
_cell.length_a   1.000
_cell.length_b   1.000
_cell.length_c   1.000
_cell.angle_alpha   90.00
_cell.angle_beta   90.00
_cell.angle_gamma   90.00
#
_symmetry.space_group_name_H-M   'P 1'
#
loop_
_entity.id
_entity.type
_entity.pdbx_description
1 polymer ?
#
loop_
_entity_poly.entity_id
_entity_poly.type
_entity_poly.pdbx_seq_one_letter_code
_entity_poly.pdbx_strand_id
1 'polypeptide(L)'
;MYPDYVQIEMPAQYSQADAAWIQEQLLRLPSSLRRKIALKYSEVYEIEFNAEPVSYRQENRARHEANVRLRRFVDAHGRALQGYTTQPPLAGSR
;
A
#
# COMPACT_ATOMS: atom_id res chain seq x y z
N MET A 1 7.50 31.11 -6.99
CA MET A 1 7.32 29.70 -7.36
C MET A 1 6.44 29.07 -6.30
N TYR A 2 5.22 28.68 -6.65
CA TYR A 2 4.42 27.85 -5.75
C TYR A 2 5.13 26.49 -5.68
N PRO A 3 5.39 25.92 -4.50
CA PRO A 3 5.94 24.56 -4.44
C PRO A 3 4.95 23.66 -5.18
N ASP A 4 5.47 22.78 -6.03
CA ASP A 4 4.67 21.73 -6.68
C ASP A 4 3.98 20.92 -5.59
N TYR A 5 2.75 21.32 -5.23
CA TYR A 5 1.91 20.60 -4.30
C TYR A 5 1.54 19.29 -5.00
N VAL A 6 2.35 18.26 -4.76
CA VAL A 6 2.05 16.90 -5.17
C VAL A 6 0.79 16.50 -4.40
N GLN A 7 -0.38 16.70 -5.00
CA GLN A 7 -1.62 16.16 -4.47
C GLN A 7 -1.53 14.64 -4.53
N ILE A 8 -1.40 14.02 -3.36
CA ILE A 8 -1.41 12.57 -3.21
C ILE A 8 -2.84 12.21 -2.85
N GLU A 9 -3.49 11.45 -3.72
CA GLU A 9 -4.78 10.86 -3.39
C GLU A 9 -4.58 9.82 -2.28
N MET A 10 -5.00 10.18 -1.07
CA MET A 10 -5.05 9.27 0.07
C MET A 10 -6.12 8.18 -0.16
N PRO A 11 -5.98 6.98 0.44
CA PRO A 11 -7.03 5.96 0.40
C PRO A 11 -8.36 6.49 0.93
N ALA A 12 -9.49 5.92 0.49
CA ALA A 12 -10.80 6.32 1.01
C ALA A 12 -11.02 5.85 2.45
N GLN A 13 -10.57 4.63 2.78
CA GLN A 13 -10.60 4.05 4.11
C GLN A 13 -9.17 3.78 4.60
N TYR A 14 -8.83 4.38 5.74
CA TYR A 14 -7.57 4.19 6.45
C TYR A 14 -7.69 4.71 7.88
N SER A 15 -6.79 4.27 8.76
CA SER A 15 -6.70 4.84 10.10
C SER A 15 -5.92 6.15 10.07
N GLN A 16 -6.46 7.19 10.70
CA GLN A 16 -5.84 8.52 10.72
C GLN A 16 -4.46 8.51 11.40
N ALA A 17 -4.22 7.58 12.32
CA ALA A 17 -2.93 7.42 12.96
C ALA A 17 -1.81 7.02 11.96
N ASP A 18 -2.17 6.37 10.86
CA ASP A 18 -1.22 5.94 9.83
C ASP A 18 -1.15 6.90 8.63
N ALA A 19 -1.92 8.00 8.63
CA ALA A 19 -2.06 8.89 7.48
C ALA A 19 -0.70 9.36 6.92
N ALA A 20 0.17 9.89 7.78
CA ALA A 20 1.50 10.35 7.39
C ALA A 20 2.35 9.22 6.81
N TRP A 21 2.33 8.05 7.44
CA TRP A 21 3.11 6.90 6.98
C TRP A 21 2.62 6.38 5.63
N ILE A 22 1.31 6.30 5.41
CA ILE A 22 0.71 5.90 4.13
C ILE A 22 1.09 6.89 3.04
N GLN A 23 1.02 8.19 3.33
CA GLN A 23 1.40 9.24 2.39
C GLN A 23 2.87 9.10 1.96
N GLU A 24 3.77 8.90 2.92
CA GLU A 24 5.20 8.64 2.66
C GLU A 24 5.41 7.40 1.79
N GLN A 25 4.70 6.29 2.07
CA GLN A 25 4.81 5.08 1.25
C GLN A 25 4.32 5.30 -0.19
N LEU A 26 3.21 6.02 -0.38
CA LEU A 26 2.70 6.32 -1.73
C LEU A 26 3.65 7.26 -2.50
N LEU A 27 4.32 8.19 -1.83
CA LEU A 27 5.31 9.07 -2.46
C LEU A 27 6.50 8.32 -3.06
N ARG A 28 6.89 7.18 -2.46
CA ARG A 28 7.95 6.30 -2.98
C ARG A 28 7.58 5.61 -4.28
N LEU A 29 6.30 5.62 -4.66
CA LEU A 29 5.82 5.03 -5.90
C LEU A 29 5.76 6.08 -7.03
N PRO A 30 5.88 5.65 -8.30
CA PRO A 30 5.59 6.50 -9.45
C PRO A 30 4.18 7.07 -9.40
N SER A 31 3.99 8.31 -9.83
CA SER A 31 2.70 9.02 -9.80
C SER A 31 1.54 8.23 -10.42
N SER A 32 1.81 7.52 -11.52
CA SER A 32 0.82 6.69 -12.23
C SER A 32 0.28 5.52 -11.41
N LEU A 33 1.03 5.01 -10.42
CA LEU A 33 0.61 3.89 -9.58
C LEU A 33 -0.06 4.32 -8.28
N ARG A 34 0.20 5.54 -7.79
CA ARG A 34 -0.25 6.00 -6.46
C ARG A 34 -1.76 5.82 -6.26
N ARG A 35 -2.57 6.32 -7.21
CA ARG A 35 -4.03 6.21 -7.18
C ARG A 35 -4.50 4.75 -7.11
N LYS A 36 -3.94 3.89 -7.96
CA LYS A 36 -4.29 2.47 -8.01
C LYS A 36 -3.97 1.77 -6.69
N ILE A 37 -2.84 2.11 -6.07
CA ILE A 37 -2.41 1.51 -4.80
C ILE A 37 -3.21 2.07 -3.62
N ALA A 38 -3.57 3.35 -3.64
CA ALA A 38 -4.46 3.92 -2.64
C ALA A 38 -5.85 3.25 -2.65
N LEU A 39 -6.41 2.98 -3.82
CA LEU A 39 -7.67 2.23 -3.96
C LEU A 39 -7.55 0.81 -3.38
N LYS A 40 -6.53 0.05 -3.80
CA LYS A 40 -6.30 -1.32 -3.30
C LYS A 40 -6.05 -1.36 -1.79
N TYR A 41 -5.37 -0.36 -1.25
CA TYR A 41 -5.18 -0.23 0.19
C TYR A 41 -6.53 -0.13 0.90
N SER A 42 -7.41 0.77 0.41
CA SER A 42 -8.75 0.97 0.95
C SER A 42 -9.58 -0.31 0.91
N GLU A 43 -9.54 -1.04 -0.20
CA GLU A 43 -10.26 -2.32 -0.36
C GLU A 43 -9.81 -3.34 0.68
N VAL A 44 -8.50 -3.51 0.87
CA VAL A 44 -7.97 -4.46 1.87
C VAL A 44 -8.37 -4.03 3.28
N TYR A 45 -8.26 -2.74 3.58
CA TYR A 45 -8.62 -2.22 4.88
C TYR A 45 -10.08 -2.54 5.20
N GLU A 46 -11.01 -2.25 4.29
CA GLU A 46 -12.43 -2.48 4.47
C GLU A 46 -12.78 -3.98 4.58
N ILE A 47 -12.18 -4.82 3.73
CA ILE A 47 -12.40 -6.28 3.79
C ILE A 47 -11.97 -6.85 5.13
N GLU A 48 -10.75 -6.53 5.59
CA GLU A 48 -10.19 -7.08 6.82
C GLU A 48 -10.89 -6.50 8.07
N PHE A 49 -11.36 -5.25 8.00
CA PHE A 49 -12.19 -4.65 9.04
C PHE A 49 -13.51 -5.39 9.20
N ASN A 50 -14.22 -5.62 8.08
CA ASN A 50 -15.52 -6.29 8.06
C ASN A 50 -15.43 -7.80 8.37
N ALA A 51 -14.28 -8.42 8.06
CA ALA A 51 -14.04 -9.84 8.34
C ALA A 51 -13.75 -10.12 9.82
N GLU A 52 -13.26 -9.14 10.58
CA GLU A 52 -12.95 -9.31 12.01
C GLU A 52 -14.24 -9.25 12.85
N PRO A 53 -14.61 -10.34 13.55
CA PRO A 53 -15.85 -10.39 14.34
C PRO A 53 -15.77 -9.59 15.64
N VAL A 54 -14.56 -9.33 16.16
CA VAL A 54 -14.37 -8.63 17.42
C VAL A 54 -14.20 -7.14 17.17
N SER A 55 -15.26 -6.36 17.42
CA SER A 55 -15.33 -4.92 17.12
C SER A 55 -14.08 -4.11 17.52
N TYR A 56 -13.57 -4.27 18.74
CA TYR A 56 -12.40 -3.51 19.22
C TYR A 56 -11.07 -3.94 18.57
N ARG A 57 -11.04 -5.05 17.81
CA ARG A 57 -9.86 -5.54 17.07
C ARG A 57 -9.91 -5.19 15.58
N GLN A 58 -11.08 -4.86 15.05
CA GLN A 58 -11.30 -4.62 13.62
C GLN A 58 -10.31 -3.62 13.04
N GLU A 59 -10.17 -2.47 13.68
CA GLU A 59 -9.25 -1.42 13.22
C GLU A 59 -7.80 -1.92 13.19
N ASN A 60 -7.33 -2.56 14.27
CA ASN A 60 -5.96 -3.06 14.35
C ASN A 60 -5.69 -4.15 13.30
N ARG A 61 -6.66 -5.04 13.06
CA ARG A 61 -6.56 -6.09 12.03
C ARG A 61 -6.46 -5.47 10.63
N ALA A 62 -7.37 -4.55 10.32
CA ALA A 62 -7.41 -3.86 9.03
C ALA A 62 -6.13 -3.07 8.76
N ARG A 63 -5.68 -2.27 9.74
CA ARG A 63 -4.41 -1.52 9.66
C ARG A 63 -3.23 -2.44 9.43
N HIS A 64 -3.14 -3.54 10.19
CA HIS A 64 -2.01 -4.47 10.08
C HIS A 64 -1.91 -5.05 8.66
N GLU A 65 -2.99 -5.62 8.15
CA GLU A 65 -2.99 -6.26 6.83
C GLU A 65 -2.75 -5.27 5.70
N ALA A 66 -3.44 -4.13 5.70
CA ALA A 66 -3.29 -3.10 4.67
C ALA A 66 -1.87 -2.51 4.67
N ASN A 67 -1.32 -2.17 5.85
CA ASN A 67 0.03 -1.61 5.97
C ASN A 67 1.12 -2.62 5.57
N VAL A 68 0.98 -3.89 5.96
CA VAL A 68 1.93 -4.95 5.58
C VAL A 68 1.96 -5.12 4.07
N ARG A 69 0.78 -5.15 3.41
CA ARG A 69 0.71 -5.27 1.94
C ARG A 69 1.30 -4.05 1.24
N LEU A 70 0.99 -2.83 1.71
CA LEU A 70 1.56 -1.60 1.16
C LEU A 70 3.08 -1.59 1.25
N ARG A 71 3.64 -1.91 2.42
CA ARG A 71 5.09 -1.97 2.64
C ARG A 71 5.75 -2.98 1.69
N ARG A 72 5.23 -4.21 1.64
CA ARG A 72 5.76 -5.25 0.74
C ARG A 72 5.74 -4.83 -0.72
N PHE A 73 4.67 -4.17 -1.15
CA PHE A 73 4.55 -3.67 -2.52
C PHE A 73 5.57 -2.59 -2.84
N VAL A 74 5.70 -1.59 -1.95
CA VAL A 74 6.68 -0.50 -2.09
C VAL A 74 8.11 -1.02 -2.08
N ASP A 75 8.43 -1.96 -1.20
CA ASP A 75 9.77 -2.56 -1.12
C ASP A 75 10.10 -3.44 -2.34
N ALA A 76 9.10 -4.11 -2.92
CA ALA A 76 9.26 -4.83 -4.18
C ALA A 76 9.46 -3.87 -5.36
N HIS A 77 8.70 -2.77 -5.42
CA HIS A 77 8.83 -1.76 -6.48
C HIS A 77 10.13 -0.97 -6.38
N GLY A 78 10.60 -0.67 -5.17
CA GLY A 78 11.91 -0.06 -4.96
C GLY A 78 13.06 -0.91 -5.52
N ARG A 79 13.00 -2.23 -5.34
CA ARG A 79 13.98 -3.17 -5.93
C ARG A 79 13.88 -3.25 -7.45
N ALA A 80 12.67 -3.30 -8.00
CA ALA A 80 12.44 -3.33 -9.44
C ALA A 80 12.90 -2.03 -10.13
N LEU A 81 12.69 -0.87 -9.50
CA LEU A 81 13.15 0.44 -9.99
C LEU A 81 14.68 0.61 -9.94
N GLN A 82 15.36 -0.09 -9.04
CA GLN A 82 16.84 -0.14 -8.99
C GLN A 82 17.47 -1.13 -9.99
N GLY A 83 16.69 -1.67 -10.93
CA GLY A 83 17.20 -2.56 -11.98
C GLY A 83 17.35 -4.02 -11.55
N TYR A 84 16.92 -4.39 -10.33
CA TYR A 84 16.85 -5.78 -9.91
C TYR A 84 15.53 -6.40 -10.35
N THR A 85 15.33 -6.56 -11.65
CA THR A 85 14.34 -7.49 -12.20
C THR A 85 14.86 -8.89 -11.94
N THR A 86 14.55 -9.47 -10.77
CA THR A 86 14.82 -10.88 -10.54
C THR A 86 14.09 -11.69 -11.60
N GLN A 87 14.82 -12.56 -12.32
CA GLN A 87 14.23 -13.44 -13.32
C GLN A 87 13.01 -14.17 -12.73
N PRO A 88 11.89 -14.26 -13.47
CA PRO A 88 10.75 -15.02 -13.00
C PRO A 88 11.20 -16.45 -12.67
N PRO A 89 10.75 -17.05 -11.57
CA PRO A 89 11.07 -18.44 -11.27
C PRO A 89 10.60 -19.30 -12.44
N LEU A 90 11.56 -19.96 -13.11
CA LEU A 90 11.29 -20.88 -14.20
C LEU A 90 10.35 -21.98 -13.68
N ALA A 91 9.10 -21.95 -14.12
CA ALA A 91 8.15 -22.99 -13.81
C ALA A 91 8.58 -24.27 -14.54
N GLY A 92 9.11 -25.24 -13.79
CA GLY A 92 9.17 -26.65 -14.18
C GLY A 92 10.32 -27.03 -15.12
N SER A 93 11.47 -27.37 -14.54
CA SER A 93 12.35 -28.40 -15.11
C SER A 93 12.20 -29.64 -14.24
N ARG A 94 11.28 -30.54 -14.62
CA ARG A 94 11.29 -31.94 -14.23
C ARG A 94 10.76 -32.77 -15.38
#